data_AF-A0A959H6X8-F1
#
_entry.id   AF-A0A959H6X8-F1
#
_cell.length_a   1.000
_cell.length_b   1.000
_cell.length_c   1.000
_cell.angle_alpha   90.00
_cell.angle_beta   90.00
_cell.angle_gamma   90.00
#
_symmetry.space_group_name_H-M   'P 1'
#
loop_
_entity.id
_entity.type
_entity.pdbx_description
1 polymer ?
#
loop_
_entity_poly.entity_id
_entity_poly.type
_entity_poly.pdbx_seq_one_letter_code
_entity_poly.pdbx_strand_id
1 'polypeptide(L)'
;GRILAFDNGFKRHFQNNGQNSHSRGVEYEVDEGARTVRQTWEYGKELGPAFYSRNICDADYLPQSGNRLLTSGNIHYEGKAYCRIVEVSPDGEVVFEAELTFANRYGSGIDAWGHTDIVYRSERLPVYPEGQ
;
A
#
# COMPACT_ATOMS: atom_id res chain seq x y z
N GLY A 1 -18.65 11.61 1.35
CA GLY A 1 -18.21 10.45 0.55
C GLY A 1 -17.13 9.67 1.27
N ARG A 2 -16.71 8.51 0.76
CA ARG A 2 -15.55 7.77 1.30
C ARG A 2 -14.33 7.95 0.40
N ILE A 3 -13.15 8.08 1.01
CA ILE A 3 -11.87 8.19 0.32
C ILE A 3 -10.97 7.10 0.87
N LEU A 4 -10.47 6.22 0.00
CA LEU A 4 -9.41 5.27 0.28
C LEU A 4 -8.09 5.84 -0.23
N ALA A 5 -7.02 5.70 0.55
CA ALA A 5 -5.68 6.07 0.13
C ALA A 5 -4.64 5.08 0.67
N PHE A 6 -3.57 4.89 -0.10
CA PHE A 6 -2.34 4.36 0.44
C PHE A 6 -1.49 5.52 0.98
N ASP A 7 -1.32 5.59 2.29
CA ASP A 7 -0.48 6.57 2.96
C ASP A 7 0.93 5.97 3.14
N ASN A 8 1.87 6.34 2.25
CA ASN A 8 3.25 5.87 2.32
C ASN A 8 3.92 6.20 3.65
N GLY A 9 3.57 7.33 4.29
CA GLY A 9 4.13 7.74 5.56
C GLY A 9 5.54 8.33 5.53
N PHE A 10 6.09 8.65 4.35
CA PHE A 10 7.38 9.34 4.27
C PHE A 10 7.30 10.73 4.92
N LYS A 11 8.22 11.02 5.85
CA LYS A 11 8.22 12.24 6.68
C LYS A 11 6.91 12.44 7.46
N ARG A 12 6.31 11.35 7.94
CA ARG A 12 5.14 11.38 8.80
C ARG A 12 5.34 12.39 9.94
N HIS A 13 4.31 13.18 10.23
CA HIS A 13 4.34 14.29 11.20
C HIS A 13 5.41 15.37 10.91
N PHE A 14 5.81 15.54 9.66
CA PHE A 14 6.82 16.50 9.22
C PHE A 14 8.21 16.26 9.87
N GLN A 15 8.49 15.02 10.29
CA GLN A 15 9.74 14.64 10.93
C GLN A 15 10.75 14.10 9.90
N ASN A 16 12.01 14.53 10.01
CA ASN A 16 13.08 14.13 9.09
C ASN A 16 13.77 12.81 9.47
N ASN A 17 13.52 12.25 10.66
CA ASN A 17 14.31 11.15 11.22
C ASN A 17 13.77 9.74 10.90
N GLY A 18 12.63 9.61 10.20
CA GLY A 18 12.15 8.33 9.65
C GLY A 18 11.75 7.25 10.67
N GLN A 19 12.10 7.39 11.95
CA GLN A 19 11.97 6.34 12.98
C GLN A 19 10.52 5.90 13.25
N ASN A 20 9.54 6.72 12.86
CA ASN A 20 8.11 6.41 12.99
C ASN A 20 7.40 6.26 11.62
N SER A 21 8.15 6.20 10.52
CA SER A 21 7.55 6.05 9.19
C SER A 21 7.05 4.62 9.01
N HIS A 22 5.79 4.50 8.64
CA HIS A 22 5.12 3.26 8.30
C HIS A 22 4.13 3.57 7.19
N SER A 23 3.87 2.59 6.32
CA SER A 23 2.82 2.73 5.32
C SER A 23 1.52 2.15 5.86
N ARG A 24 0.40 2.68 5.37
CA ARG A 24 -0.92 2.16 5.72
C ARG A 24 -1.91 2.37 4.58
N GLY A 25 -2.79 1.40 4.38
CA GLY A 25 -4.07 1.69 3.74
C GLY A 25 -4.96 2.40 4.75
N VAL A 26 -5.61 3.49 4.35
CA VAL A 26 -6.49 4.26 5.24
C VAL A 26 -7.74 4.72 4.51
N GLU A 27 -8.89 4.59 5.18
CA GLU A 27 -10.17 5.08 4.66
C GLU A 27 -10.71 6.19 5.55
N TYR A 28 -11.26 7.21 4.89
CA TYR A 28 -11.91 8.35 5.52
C TYR A 28 -13.33 8.51 5.03
N GLU A 29 -14.23 8.83 5.95
CA GLU A 29 -15.52 9.41 5.64
C GLU A 29 -15.40 10.94 5.69
N VAL A 30 -15.83 11.60 4.63
CA VAL A 30 -15.80 13.05 4.47
C VAL A 30 -17.23 13.58 4.38
N ASP A 31 -17.58 14.48 5.29
CA ASP A 31 -18.79 15.30 5.22
C ASP A 31 -18.38 16.72 4.78
N GLU A 32 -18.62 17.04 3.52
CA GLU A 32 -18.28 18.35 2.95
C GLU A 32 -19.18 19.47 3.48
N GLY A 33 -20.43 19.17 3.84
CA GLY A 33 -21.38 20.14 4.39
C GLY A 33 -21.01 20.54 5.81
N ALA A 34 -20.69 19.55 6.65
CA ALA A 34 -20.22 19.77 8.02
C ALA A 34 -18.72 20.13 8.10
N ARG A 35 -17.96 19.95 7.01
CA ARG A 35 -16.49 20.13 6.93
C ARG A 35 -15.74 19.24 7.92
N THR A 36 -16.18 17.99 8.05
CA THR A 36 -15.55 17.02 8.94
C THR A 36 -14.97 15.84 8.17
N VAL A 37 -13.95 15.23 8.76
CA VAL A 37 -13.33 14.00 8.26
C VAL A 37 -13.19 13.03 9.43
N ARG A 38 -13.56 11.77 9.20
CA ARG A 38 -13.48 10.70 10.20
C ARG A 38 -12.76 9.51 9.59
N GLN A 39 -11.65 9.09 10.21
CA GLN A 39 -11.00 7.84 9.83
C GLN A 39 -11.92 6.67 10.19
N THR A 40 -12.22 5.81 9.23
CA THR A 40 -13.15 4.69 9.40
C THR A 40 -12.46 3.34 9.42
N TRP A 41 -11.27 3.25 8.83
CA TRP A 41 -10.51 2.01 8.68
C TRP A 41 -9.03 2.31 8.48
N GLU A 42 -8.16 1.42 8.96
CA GLU A 42 -6.74 1.41 8.59
C GLU A 42 -6.16 -0.01 8.64
N TYR A 43 -5.11 -0.24 7.84
CA TYR A 43 -4.32 -1.48 7.85
C TYR A 43 -2.86 -1.17 7.55
N GLY A 44 -1.94 -1.96 8.12
CA GLY A 44 -0.51 -1.96 7.77
C GLY A 44 0.41 -1.23 8.74
N LYS A 45 -0.14 -0.36 9.61
CA LYS A 45 0.66 0.35 10.63
C LYS A 45 1.48 -0.60 11.52
N GLU A 46 0.84 -1.65 12.03
CA GLU A 46 1.47 -2.62 12.94
C GLU A 46 2.48 -3.54 12.23
N LEU A 47 2.49 -3.58 10.89
CA LEU A 47 3.50 -4.31 10.11
C LEU A 47 4.83 -3.55 10.01
N GLY A 48 4.82 -2.24 10.31
CA GLY A 48 6.02 -1.42 10.40
C GLY A 48 6.89 -1.48 9.13
N PRO A 49 8.22 -1.58 9.27
CA PRO A 49 9.15 -1.58 8.15
C PRO A 49 8.93 -2.70 7.11
N ALA A 50 8.32 -3.84 7.51
CA ALA A 50 8.06 -4.96 6.61
C ALA A 50 6.94 -4.68 5.59
N PHE A 51 6.17 -3.61 5.80
CA PHE A 51 5.16 -3.13 4.85
C PHE A 51 5.42 -1.69 4.40
N TYR A 52 6.49 -1.05 4.89
CA TYR A 52 6.77 0.35 4.61
C TYR A 52 7.39 0.54 3.22
N SER A 53 6.65 1.22 2.35
CA SER A 53 7.15 1.71 1.07
C SER A 53 7.20 3.23 1.12
N ARG A 54 8.41 3.80 1.05
CA ARG A 54 8.63 5.26 1.10
C ARG A 54 7.91 5.99 -0.05
N ASN A 55 7.84 5.34 -1.19
CA ASN A 55 7.25 5.83 -2.44
C ASN A 55 6.60 4.64 -3.16
N ILE A 56 5.81 4.92 -4.20
CA ILE A 56 5.20 3.90 -5.08
C ILE A 56 4.25 2.96 -4.33
N CYS A 57 2.97 3.06 -4.67
CA CYS A 57 1.92 2.31 -4.01
C CYS A 57 0.63 2.35 -4.81
N ASP A 58 -0.33 1.56 -4.35
CA ASP A 58 -1.69 1.56 -4.85
C ASP A 58 -2.68 1.20 -3.75
N ALA A 59 -3.93 1.64 -3.90
CA ALA A 59 -5.02 1.24 -3.04
C ALA A 59 -6.35 1.23 -3.81
N ASP A 60 -6.93 0.04 -3.94
CA ASP A 60 -8.20 -0.17 -4.63
C ASP A 60 -9.26 -0.69 -3.68
N TYR A 61 -10.46 -0.11 -3.79
CA TYR A 61 -11.65 -0.68 -3.17
C TYR A 61 -12.28 -1.66 -4.15
N LEU A 62 -12.51 -2.91 -3.70
CA LEU A 62 -13.07 -3.98 -4.52
C LEU A 62 -14.59 -4.05 -4.31
N PRO A 63 -15.43 -3.55 -5.25
CA PRO A 63 -16.86 -3.35 -4.96
C PRO A 63 -17.65 -4.65 -4.73
N GLN A 64 -17.22 -5.77 -5.32
CA GLN A 64 -17.92 -7.04 -5.23
C GLN A 64 -17.77 -7.71 -3.86
N SER A 65 -16.64 -7.50 -3.17
CA SER A 65 -16.36 -8.08 -1.85
C SER A 65 -16.39 -7.05 -0.71
N GLY A 66 -16.19 -5.77 -1.02
CA GLY A 66 -15.93 -4.72 -0.03
C GLY A 66 -14.49 -4.72 0.51
N ASN A 67 -13.62 -5.55 -0.05
CA ASN A 67 -12.22 -5.66 0.36
C ASN A 67 -11.40 -4.47 -0.15
N ARG A 68 -10.21 -4.28 0.43
CA ARG A 68 -9.21 -3.31 -0.02
C ARG A 68 -8.01 -4.07 -0.55
N LEU A 69 -7.60 -3.80 -1.79
CA LEU A 69 -6.34 -4.26 -2.34
C LEU A 69 -5.30 -3.15 -2.12
N LEU A 70 -4.21 -3.45 -1.45
CA LEU A 70 -3.15 -2.49 -1.17
C LEU A 70 -1.84 -2.99 -1.78
N THR A 71 -1.13 -2.12 -2.49
CA THR A 71 0.20 -2.38 -3.02
C THR A 71 1.23 -1.53 -2.29
N SER A 72 2.10 -2.18 -1.52
CA SER A 72 3.32 -1.57 -1.00
C SER A 72 4.46 -1.87 -1.98
N GLY A 73 4.75 -0.91 -2.86
CA GLY A 73 5.39 -1.16 -4.15
C GLY A 73 6.91 -1.20 -4.18
N ASN A 74 7.57 -0.70 -3.14
CA ASN A 74 9.03 -0.55 -3.07
C ASN A 74 9.55 -0.62 -1.62
N ILE A 75 9.57 -1.82 -1.06
CA ILE A 75 10.00 -2.10 0.31
C ILE A 75 11.47 -2.49 0.31
N HIS A 76 12.25 -1.83 1.18
CA HIS A 76 13.62 -2.19 1.49
C HIS A 76 13.73 -2.48 2.99
N TYR A 77 13.77 -3.76 3.36
CA TYR A 77 13.77 -4.19 4.76
C TYR A 77 14.59 -5.46 4.95
N GLU A 78 15.39 -5.51 6.02
CA GLU A 78 16.28 -6.64 6.37
C GLU A 78 17.16 -7.13 5.20
N GLY A 79 17.70 -6.19 4.42
CA GLY A 79 18.57 -6.48 3.28
C GLY A 79 17.84 -7.03 2.04
N LYS A 80 16.51 -7.10 2.07
CA LYS A 80 15.67 -7.50 0.94
C LYS A 80 15.04 -6.28 0.28
N ALA A 81 14.88 -6.36 -1.04
CA ALA A 81 14.06 -5.45 -1.82
C ALA A 81 12.89 -6.25 -2.41
N TYR A 82 11.66 -5.80 -2.15
CA TYR A 82 10.45 -6.51 -2.55
C TYR A 82 9.25 -5.57 -2.62
N CYS A 83 8.16 -6.03 -3.21
CA CYS A 83 6.85 -5.45 -2.99
C CYS A 83 5.96 -6.44 -2.23
N ARG A 84 4.91 -5.90 -1.61
CA ARG A 84 3.86 -6.70 -0.99
C ARG A 84 2.49 -6.21 -1.45
N ILE A 85 1.68 -7.13 -1.94
CA ILE A 85 0.30 -6.91 -2.35
C ILE A 85 -0.58 -7.66 -1.36
N VAL A 86 -1.55 -6.98 -0.75
CA VAL A 86 -2.48 -7.56 0.23
C VAL A 86 -3.91 -7.22 -0.12
N GLU A 87 -4.79 -8.21 -0.08
CA GLU A 87 -6.24 -8.00 -0.09
C GLU A 87 -6.75 -8.18 1.35
N VAL A 88 -7.40 -7.14 1.88
CA VAL A 88 -7.87 -7.10 3.26
C VAL A 88 -9.39 -6.92 3.29
N SER A 89 -10.07 -7.76 4.06
CA SER A 89 -11.51 -7.72 4.27
C SER A 89 -11.96 -6.46 5.04
N PRO A 90 -13.26 -6.12 5.03
CA PRO A 90 -13.79 -5.03 5.85
C PRO A 90 -13.47 -5.14 7.34
N ASP A 91 -13.37 -6.37 7.85
CA ASP A 91 -13.09 -6.65 9.26
C ASP A 91 -11.59 -6.62 9.61
N GLY A 92 -10.72 -6.38 8.61
CA GLY A 92 -9.28 -6.28 8.80
C GLY A 92 -8.51 -7.58 8.58
N GLU A 93 -9.20 -8.68 8.24
CA GLU A 93 -8.56 -9.96 7.95
C GLU A 93 -7.90 -9.98 6.57
N VAL A 94 -6.69 -10.52 6.48
CA VAL A 94 -5.97 -10.73 5.21
C VAL A 94 -6.55 -11.93 4.51
N VAL A 95 -7.11 -11.73 3.31
CA VAL A 95 -7.70 -12.81 2.48
C VAL A 95 -6.80 -13.22 1.33
N PHE A 96 -5.83 -12.38 0.98
CA PHE A 96 -4.77 -12.69 0.03
C PHE A 96 -3.51 -11.89 0.38
N GLU A 97 -2.35 -12.50 0.23
CA GLU A 97 -1.05 -11.83 0.32
C GLU A 97 -0.11 -12.42 -0.73
N ALA A 98 0.62 -11.54 -1.42
CA ALA A 98 1.73 -11.90 -2.28
C ALA A 98 2.93 -11.00 -2.00
N GLU A 99 4.09 -11.63 -1.84
CA GLU A 99 5.39 -10.96 -1.78
C GLU A 99 6.16 -11.27 -3.07
N LEU A 100 6.67 -10.22 -3.72
CA LEU A 100 7.51 -10.37 -4.91
C LEU A 100 8.90 -9.82 -4.58
N THR A 101 9.86 -10.72 -4.40
CA THR A 101 11.27 -10.34 -4.21
C THR A 101 11.86 -9.83 -5.52
N PHE A 102 12.51 -8.67 -5.46
CA PHE A 102 13.13 -8.03 -6.61
C PHE A 102 14.43 -8.73 -6.98
N ALA A 103 14.59 -9.03 -8.27
CA ALA A 103 15.81 -9.64 -8.77
C ALA A 103 16.94 -8.60 -8.85
N ASN A 104 16.59 -7.33 -9.10
CA ASN A 104 17.53 -6.21 -9.24
C ASN A 104 18.67 -6.53 -10.22
N ARG A 105 18.39 -7.28 -11.29
CA ARG A 105 19.40 -7.88 -12.18
C ARG A 105 20.38 -6.87 -12.77
N TYR A 106 19.89 -5.66 -13.04
CA TYR A 106 20.69 -4.53 -13.56
C TYR A 106 20.72 -3.35 -12.59
N GLY A 107 20.32 -3.57 -11.33
CA GLY A 107 20.38 -2.57 -10.28
C GLY A 107 21.83 -2.26 -9.89
N SER A 108 22.09 -1.02 -9.49
CA SER A 108 23.42 -0.60 -9.04
C SER A 108 23.63 -0.81 -7.53
N GLY A 109 22.61 -1.25 -6.80
CA GLY A 109 22.61 -1.33 -5.34
C GLY A 109 22.49 0.04 -4.64
N ILE A 110 22.28 1.12 -5.41
CA ILE A 110 22.05 2.47 -4.88
C ILE A 110 20.55 2.66 -4.61
N ASP A 111 20.20 3.20 -3.44
CA ASP A 111 18.83 3.65 -3.10
C ASP A 111 18.50 4.94 -3.88
N ALA A 112 18.24 4.80 -5.19
CA ALA A 112 17.90 5.88 -6.10
C ALA A 112 16.97 5.42 -7.23
N TRP A 113 16.25 6.37 -7.85
CA TRP A 113 15.29 6.08 -8.91
C TRP A 113 15.95 5.38 -10.10
N GLY A 114 15.33 4.30 -10.59
CA GLY A 114 15.83 3.52 -11.72
C GLY A 114 16.94 2.53 -11.39
N HIS A 115 17.33 2.39 -10.11
CA HIS A 115 18.41 1.47 -9.69
C HIS A 115 17.92 0.22 -8.94
N THR A 116 16.62 0.09 -8.73
CA THR A 116 15.95 -1.08 -8.16
C THR A 116 14.72 -1.40 -8.99
N ASP A 117 14.36 -2.67 -9.09
CA ASP A 117 13.03 -3.06 -9.55
C ASP A 117 11.99 -2.46 -8.58
N ILE A 118 10.79 -2.17 -9.10
CA ILE A 118 9.64 -1.68 -8.34
C ILE A 118 8.38 -2.28 -8.92
N VAL A 119 7.34 -2.41 -8.10
CA VAL A 119 5.98 -2.67 -8.58
C VAL A 119 5.17 -1.40 -8.43
N TYR A 120 4.80 -0.80 -9.56
CA TYR A 120 4.16 0.52 -9.56
C TYR A 120 2.77 0.48 -8.93
N ARG A 121 1.96 -0.48 -9.38
CA ARG A 121 0.54 -0.68 -9.05
C ARG A 121 0.15 -2.14 -9.26
N SER A 122 -0.98 -2.56 -8.71
CA SER A 122 -1.54 -3.89 -8.94
C SER A 122 -3.06 -3.81 -9.02
N GLU A 123 -3.66 -4.54 -9.94
CA GLU A 123 -5.11 -4.51 -10.19
C GLU A 123 -5.70 -5.91 -10.03
N ARG A 124 -6.90 -6.00 -9.46
CA ARG A 124 -7.66 -7.25 -9.41
C ARG A 124 -8.48 -7.41 -10.69
N LEU A 125 -8.00 -8.24 -11.61
CA LEU A 125 -8.69 -8.53 -12.86
C LEU A 125 -9.57 -9.79 -12.75
N PRO A 126 -10.74 -9.82 -13.41
CA PRO A 126 -11.51 -11.04 -13.53
C PRO A 126 -10.78 -12.03 -14.47
N VAL A 127 -10.93 -13.33 -14.18
CA VAL A 127 -10.32 -14.39 -15.01
C VAL A 127 -10.99 -14.48 -16.39
N TYR A 128 -12.28 -14.13 -16.47
CA TYR A 128 -13.07 -14.07 -17.70
C TYR A 128 -13.59 -12.65 -17.93
N PRO A 129 -13.81 -12.23 -19.18
CA PRO A 129 -14.46 -10.96 -19.47
C PRO A 129 -15.86 -10.91 -18.84
N GLU A 130 -16.30 -9.74 -18.39
CA GLU A 130 -17.68 -9.56 -17.92
C GLU A 130 -18.66 -9.75 -19.10
N GLY A 131 -19.59 -10.71 -19.00
CA GLY A 131 -20.69 -10.89 -19.96
C GLY A 131 -20.62 -12.10 -20.91
N GLN A 132 -19.96 -13.20 -20.53
CA GLN A 132 -20.14 -14.51 -21.16
C GLN A 132 -21.13 -15.39 -20.40
#